data_AF-A0AAV0W9A1-F1
#
_entry.id   AF-A0AAV0W9A1-F1
#
_cell.length_a   1.000
_cell.length_b   1.000
_cell.length_c   1.000
_cell.angle_alpha   90.00
_cell.angle_beta   90.00
_cell.angle_gamma   90.00
#
_symmetry.space_group_name_H-M   'P 1'
#
loop_
_entity.id
_entity.type
_entity.pdbx_description
1 polymer ?
#
loop_
_entity_poly.entity_id
_entity_poly.type
_entity_poly.pdbx_seq_one_letter_code
_entity_poly.pdbx_strand_id
1 'polypeptide(L)'
;MRAKQRREVMKTMRDHFRVVRGTTLIEKPDQGRAMECVAAHAASNHFLRAGDFCRFADWRFVHRARLNLVPLNGSSSWRTGDRRCRRCGNNIESLAHVVNHCMRYTSLFMARHNSLVARLKKAADGKFEVVSENQAIGAQRLRPDLILRRGTTTLIIDATVPFDNRMKAFEEAADEKRAKYEELRKEIAAEHPGEVTVFPFIVGSLGSWDPANDVLVRQLCSRAYAKLMRKLCVSEVIGYTRDVYTEHISGVRARHG
;
A
#
# COMPACT_ATOMS: atom_id res chain seq x y z
N MET A 1 -34.72 33.67 2.93
CA MET A 1 -33.49 33.19 2.26
C MET A 1 -33.83 32.52 0.93
N ARG A 2 -33.21 32.91 -0.20
CA ARG A 2 -33.49 32.34 -1.54
C ARG A 2 -33.09 30.86 -1.58
N ALA A 3 -33.78 30.03 -2.37
CA ALA A 3 -33.53 28.57 -2.43
C ALA A 3 -32.08 28.19 -2.78
N LYS A 4 -31.41 28.99 -3.64
CA LYS A 4 -29.99 28.84 -3.97
C LYS A 4 -29.08 29.02 -2.75
N GLN A 5 -29.31 30.07 -1.96
CA GLN A 5 -28.56 30.37 -0.73
C GLN A 5 -28.74 29.26 0.32
N ARG A 6 -29.96 28.71 0.47
CA ARG A 6 -30.22 27.56 1.36
C ARG A 6 -29.39 26.32 0.97
N ARG A 7 -29.33 25.99 -0.32
CA ARG A 7 -28.53 24.86 -0.82
C ARG A 7 -27.03 25.04 -0.56
N GLU A 8 -26.55 26.27 -0.73
CA GLU A 8 -25.15 26.62 -0.49
C GLU A 8 -24.77 26.50 0.99
N VAL A 9 -25.59 27.05 1.89
CA VAL A 9 -25.38 26.89 3.34
C VAL A 9 -25.41 25.43 3.76
N MET A 10 -26.38 24.64 3.29
CA MET A 10 -26.45 23.21 3.60
C MET A 10 -25.27 22.41 3.04
N LYS A 11 -24.68 22.83 1.91
CA LYS A 11 -23.45 22.24 1.40
C LYS A 11 -22.28 22.56 2.34
N THR A 12 -22.10 23.83 2.70
CA THR A 12 -21.04 24.29 3.61
C THR A 12 -21.11 23.60 4.97
N MET A 13 -22.29 23.52 5.58
CA MET A 13 -22.47 22.82 6.86
C MET A 13 -22.12 21.33 6.75
N ARG A 14 -22.59 20.64 5.70
CA ARG A 14 -22.25 19.22 5.48
C ARG A 14 -20.75 19.02 5.26
N ASP A 15 -20.11 19.89 4.50
CA ASP A 15 -18.67 19.85 4.26
C ASP A 15 -17.90 20.07 5.57
N HIS A 16 -18.31 21.04 6.40
CA HIS A 16 -17.72 21.29 7.72
C HIS A 16 -17.85 20.06 8.65
N PHE A 17 -19.07 19.52 8.83
CA PHE A 17 -19.27 18.33 9.65
C PHE A 17 -18.56 17.08 9.11
N ARG A 18 -18.34 17.00 7.79
CA ARG A 18 -17.56 15.92 7.20
C ARG A 18 -16.08 16.06 7.57
N VAL A 19 -15.52 17.26 7.45
CA VAL A 19 -14.12 17.53 7.81
C VAL A 19 -13.88 17.26 9.28
N VAL A 20 -14.73 17.81 10.17
CA VAL A 20 -14.62 17.60 11.63
C VAL A 20 -14.65 16.10 11.97
N ARG A 21 -15.62 15.34 11.44
CA ARG A 21 -15.70 13.90 11.67
C ARG A 21 -14.48 13.14 11.12
N GLY A 22 -13.94 13.57 9.99
CA GLY A 22 -12.73 13.01 9.42
C GLY A 22 -11.52 13.20 10.34
N THR A 23 -11.29 14.43 10.81
CA THR A 23 -10.22 14.76 11.75
C THR A 23 -10.34 13.97 13.05
N THR A 24 -11.53 13.95 13.67
CA THR A 24 -11.78 13.19 14.89
C THR A 24 -11.50 11.70 14.74
N LEU A 25 -11.74 11.12 13.56
CA LEU A 25 -11.42 9.72 13.29
C LEU A 25 -9.91 9.49 13.18
N ILE A 26 -9.19 10.36 12.45
CA ILE A 26 -7.74 10.29 12.24
C ILE A 26 -6.98 10.45 13.57
N GLU A 27 -7.48 11.30 14.47
CA GLU A 27 -6.87 11.53 15.78
C GLU A 27 -7.00 10.35 16.75
N LYS A 28 -7.86 9.36 16.46
CA LYS A 28 -8.02 8.19 17.34
C LYS A 28 -6.70 7.40 17.44
N PRO A 29 -6.22 7.07 18.64
CA PRO A 29 -4.92 6.42 18.82
C PRO A 29 -4.78 5.07 18.11
N ASP A 30 -5.86 4.30 17.96
CA ASP A 30 -5.83 2.98 17.31
C ASP A 30 -6.52 3.01 15.93
N GLN A 31 -7.82 3.34 15.89
CA GLN A 31 -8.60 3.33 14.64
C GLN A 31 -8.18 4.43 13.66
N GLY A 32 -7.53 5.50 14.14
CA GLY A 32 -7.14 6.63 13.31
C GLY A 32 -5.90 6.36 12.46
N ARG A 33 -5.05 5.40 12.86
CA ARG A 33 -3.74 5.17 12.22
C ARG A 33 -3.86 4.79 10.75
N ALA A 34 -4.68 3.79 10.44
CA ALA A 34 -4.91 3.40 9.06
C ALA A 34 -5.77 4.44 8.32
N MET A 35 -6.68 5.11 9.02
CA MET A 35 -7.57 6.10 8.41
C MET A 35 -6.83 7.36 7.94
N GLU A 36 -5.74 7.73 8.61
CA GLU A 36 -4.81 8.77 8.15
C GLU A 36 -4.25 8.43 6.76
N CYS A 37 -3.72 7.21 6.58
CA CYS A 37 -3.21 6.72 5.28
C CYS A 37 -4.31 6.65 4.22
N VAL A 38 -5.51 6.18 4.59
CA VAL A 38 -6.65 6.09 3.66
C VAL A 38 -7.09 7.47 3.19
N ALA A 39 -7.06 8.47 4.07
CA ALA A 39 -7.46 9.84 3.76
C ALA A 39 -6.46 10.56 2.82
N ALA A 40 -5.19 10.13 2.79
CA ALA A 40 -4.15 10.76 1.98
C ALA A 40 -4.43 10.68 0.47
N HIS A 41 -5.15 9.65 -0.01
CA HIS A 41 -5.42 9.50 -1.43
C HIS A 41 -6.76 8.81 -1.75
N ALA A 42 -7.53 9.35 -2.70
CA ALA A 42 -8.86 8.85 -3.07
C ALA A 42 -8.87 7.45 -3.73
N ALA A 43 -7.72 6.93 -4.15
CA ALA A 43 -7.62 5.56 -4.64
C ALA A 43 -7.79 4.53 -3.51
N SER A 44 -7.40 4.89 -2.28
CA SER A 44 -7.45 4.02 -1.09
C SER A 44 -8.87 3.58 -0.72
N ASN A 45 -9.88 4.26 -1.24
CA ASN A 45 -11.29 4.07 -0.93
C ASN A 45 -12.20 4.07 -2.17
N HIS A 46 -11.64 3.82 -3.36
CA HIS A 46 -12.37 3.86 -4.63
C HIS A 46 -13.59 2.91 -4.69
N PHE A 47 -13.48 1.75 -4.04
CA PHE A 47 -14.53 0.71 -4.03
C PHE A 47 -15.70 1.05 -3.10
N LEU A 48 -15.61 2.08 -2.25
CA LEU A 48 -16.68 2.41 -1.28
C LEU A 48 -18.02 2.73 -1.94
N ARG A 49 -18.00 3.33 -3.14
CA ARG A 49 -19.22 3.78 -3.83
C ARG A 49 -19.71 2.81 -4.88
N ALA A 50 -18.80 2.26 -5.68
CA ALA A 50 -19.15 1.46 -6.86
C ALA A 50 -18.84 -0.04 -6.70
N GLY A 51 -18.02 -0.43 -5.72
CA GLY A 51 -17.55 -1.81 -5.57
C GLY A 51 -16.54 -2.26 -6.63
N ASP A 52 -16.20 -1.41 -7.61
CA ASP A 52 -15.25 -1.74 -8.68
C ASP A 52 -13.98 -2.42 -8.15
N PHE A 53 -13.58 -3.51 -8.81
CA PHE A 53 -12.32 -4.23 -8.58
C PHE A 53 -12.12 -4.83 -7.18
N CYS A 54 -13.12 -4.75 -6.29
CA CYS A 54 -13.03 -5.26 -4.93
C CYS A 54 -14.07 -6.35 -4.71
N ARG A 55 -13.62 -7.58 -4.41
CA ARG A 55 -14.53 -8.70 -4.11
C ARG A 55 -15.30 -8.37 -2.83
N PHE A 56 -16.54 -8.85 -2.71
CA PHE A 56 -17.35 -8.59 -1.51
C PHE A 56 -16.66 -9.07 -0.21
N ALA A 57 -15.93 -10.18 -0.26
CA ALA A 57 -15.16 -10.68 0.87
C ALA A 57 -14.01 -9.74 1.28
N ASP A 58 -13.33 -9.14 0.31
CA ASP A 58 -12.24 -8.17 0.52
C ASP A 58 -12.80 -6.88 1.12
N TRP A 59 -13.93 -6.39 0.59
CA TRP A 59 -14.66 -5.24 1.12
C TRP A 59 -15.07 -5.46 2.58
N ARG A 60 -15.65 -6.63 2.90
CA ARG A 60 -16.10 -6.96 4.26
C ARG A 60 -14.92 -7.05 5.23
N PHE A 61 -13.79 -7.58 4.77
CA PHE A 61 -12.56 -7.68 5.55
C PHE A 61 -11.94 -6.30 5.82
N VAL A 62 -11.70 -5.52 4.78
CA VAL A 62 -10.85 -4.32 4.87
C VAL A 62 -11.42 -3.25 5.80
N HIS A 63 -12.74 -3.10 5.88
CA HIS A 63 -13.37 -2.14 6.80
C HIS A 63 -13.12 -2.47 8.26
N ARG A 64 -13.20 -3.76 8.61
CA ARG A 64 -12.89 -4.22 9.96
C ARG A 64 -11.40 -4.13 10.23
N ALA A 65 -10.57 -4.49 9.26
CA ALA A 65 -9.12 -4.46 9.37
C ALA A 65 -8.58 -3.05 9.60
N ARG A 66 -9.06 -2.04 8.84
CA ARG A 66 -8.67 -0.63 8.99
C ARG A 66 -9.05 -0.03 10.35
N LEU A 67 -10.10 -0.55 10.96
CA LEU A 67 -10.53 -0.15 12.30
C LEU A 67 -9.91 -1.04 13.41
N ASN A 68 -9.02 -1.97 13.06
CA ASN A 68 -8.42 -2.96 13.96
C ASN A 68 -9.47 -3.82 14.72
N LEU A 69 -10.64 -4.05 14.10
CA LEU A 69 -11.78 -4.78 14.68
C LEU A 69 -11.82 -6.26 14.27
N VAL A 70 -10.73 -6.79 13.72
CA VAL A 70 -10.64 -8.22 13.39
C VAL A 70 -10.34 -9.05 14.65
N PRO A 71 -10.91 -10.26 14.79
CA PRO A 71 -10.71 -11.12 15.96
C PRO A 71 -9.33 -11.77 16.00
N LEU A 72 -8.34 -11.00 16.47
CA LEU A 72 -6.98 -11.44 16.78
C LEU A 72 -6.75 -11.38 18.29
N ASN A 73 -5.87 -12.24 18.81
CA ASN A 73 -5.58 -12.33 20.23
C ASN A 73 -4.99 -11.01 20.76
N GLY A 74 -4.33 -10.23 19.90
CA GLY A 74 -3.75 -8.94 20.25
C GLY A 74 -4.67 -7.72 20.06
N SER A 75 -5.86 -7.84 19.43
CA SER A 75 -6.65 -6.68 18.99
C SER A 75 -7.51 -6.01 20.06
N SER A 76 -7.63 -6.60 21.26
CA SER A 76 -8.38 -5.98 22.37
C SER A 76 -7.53 -5.90 23.62
N SER A 77 -7.45 -4.71 24.21
CA SER A 77 -6.81 -4.48 25.51
C SER A 77 -7.63 -5.03 26.67
N TRP A 78 -8.93 -5.22 26.49
CA TRP A 78 -9.87 -5.64 27.54
C TRP A 78 -10.10 -7.15 27.58
N ARG A 79 -9.71 -7.89 26.54
CA ARG A 79 -9.83 -9.35 26.52
C ARG A 79 -8.75 -9.97 27.40
N THR A 80 -9.17 -10.73 28.40
CA THR A 80 -8.32 -11.62 29.17
C THR A 80 -8.03 -12.89 28.36
N GLY A 81 -6.77 -13.33 28.31
CA GLY A 81 -6.35 -14.53 27.57
C GLY A 81 -4.93 -14.44 27.00
N ASP A 82 -4.51 -15.52 26.34
CA ASP A 82 -3.22 -15.58 25.64
C ASP A 82 -3.21 -14.57 24.47
N ARG A 83 -2.27 -13.64 24.50
CA ARG A 83 -2.10 -12.60 23.47
C ARG A 83 -1.16 -13.03 22.35
N ARG A 84 -0.48 -14.16 22.51
CA ARG A 84 0.49 -14.66 21.53
C ARG A 84 -0.20 -15.05 20.22
N CYS A 85 0.57 -14.99 19.15
CA CYS A 85 0.15 -15.45 17.83
C CYS A 85 -0.18 -16.95 17.88
N ARG A 86 -1.42 -17.29 17.54
CA ARG A 86 -1.95 -18.66 17.54
C ARG A 86 -1.28 -19.59 16.52
N ARG A 87 -0.44 -19.03 15.64
CA ARG A 87 0.21 -19.76 14.54
C ARG A 87 1.73 -19.87 14.69
N CYS A 88 2.39 -18.82 15.16
CA CYS A 88 3.85 -18.78 15.24
C CYS A 88 4.40 -18.44 16.63
N GLY A 89 3.55 -18.19 17.63
CA GLY A 89 3.98 -17.93 19.01
C GLY A 89 4.54 -16.53 19.29
N ASN A 90 4.54 -15.61 18.32
CA ASN A 90 4.94 -14.21 18.56
C ASN A 90 4.19 -13.60 19.74
N ASN A 91 4.85 -12.74 20.53
CA ASN A 91 4.32 -12.22 21.80
C ASN A 91 2.94 -11.56 21.71
N ILE A 92 2.65 -10.90 20.58
CA ILE A 92 1.35 -10.25 20.34
C ILE A 92 0.85 -10.61 18.94
N GLU A 93 -0.35 -11.18 18.86
CA GLU A 93 -1.08 -11.40 17.61
C GLU A 93 -1.77 -10.11 17.16
N SER A 94 -0.98 -9.10 16.79
CA SER A 94 -1.51 -7.86 16.20
C SER A 94 -1.82 -8.06 14.72
N LEU A 95 -2.70 -7.20 14.17
CA LEU A 95 -2.97 -7.22 12.73
C LEU A 95 -1.70 -6.97 11.91
N ALA A 96 -0.87 -6.00 12.32
CA ALA A 96 0.42 -5.73 11.72
C ALA A 96 1.32 -6.98 11.72
N HIS A 97 1.40 -7.70 12.84
CA HIS A 97 2.14 -8.95 12.89
C HIS A 97 1.60 -9.95 11.86
N VAL A 98 0.30 -10.22 11.87
CA VAL A 98 -0.31 -11.24 11.01
C VAL A 98 -0.10 -10.92 9.52
N VAL A 99 -0.30 -9.67 9.09
CA VAL A 99 -0.33 -9.31 7.67
C VAL A 99 1.00 -8.82 7.10
N ASN A 100 2.01 -8.57 7.93
CA ASN A 100 3.31 -8.07 7.50
C ASN A 100 4.52 -8.83 8.06
N HIS A 101 4.44 -9.43 9.25
CA HIS A 101 5.62 -9.91 9.98
C HIS A 101 5.58 -11.37 10.40
N CYS A 102 4.44 -12.06 10.25
CA CYS A 102 4.34 -13.47 10.59
C CYS A 102 5.02 -14.32 9.51
N MET A 103 6.21 -14.84 9.80
CA MET A 103 7.06 -15.60 8.86
C MET A 103 6.38 -16.83 8.24
N ARG A 104 5.27 -17.30 8.82
CA ARG A 104 4.46 -18.38 8.23
C ARG A 104 3.86 -17.99 6.87
N TYR A 105 3.65 -16.69 6.62
CA TYR A 105 2.97 -16.18 5.42
C TYR A 105 3.90 -15.48 4.44
N THR A 106 5.22 -15.66 4.56
CA THR A 106 6.21 -14.99 3.69
C THR A 106 5.92 -15.22 2.20
N SER A 107 5.44 -16.41 1.80
CA SER A 107 5.06 -16.68 0.41
C SER A 107 3.90 -15.82 -0.08
N LEU A 108 2.89 -15.55 0.76
CA LEU A 108 1.79 -14.65 0.45
C LEU A 108 2.24 -13.18 0.47
N PHE A 109 3.17 -12.81 1.36
CA PHE A 109 3.78 -11.48 1.34
C PHE A 109 4.53 -11.22 0.03
N MET A 110 5.29 -12.22 -0.45
CA MET A 110 5.97 -12.15 -1.74
C MET A 110 4.98 -12.12 -2.92
N ALA A 111 3.91 -12.91 -2.89
CA ALA A 111 2.89 -12.87 -3.94
C ALA A 111 2.22 -11.50 -4.04
N ARG A 112 1.83 -10.90 -2.90
CA ARG A 112 1.29 -9.54 -2.78
C ARG A 112 2.25 -8.47 -3.32
N HIS A 113 3.52 -8.62 -2.99
CA HIS A 113 4.57 -7.73 -3.47
C HIS A 113 4.75 -7.85 -4.99
N ASN A 114 4.90 -9.07 -5.49
CA ASN A 114 5.13 -9.35 -6.91
C ASN A 114 3.96 -8.92 -7.79
N SER A 115 2.72 -8.91 -7.30
CA SER A 115 1.59 -8.37 -8.05
C SER A 115 1.74 -6.88 -8.32
N LEU A 116 2.29 -6.10 -7.37
CA LEU A 116 2.58 -4.68 -7.59
C LEU A 116 3.70 -4.47 -8.61
N VAL A 117 4.77 -5.26 -8.51
CA VAL A 117 5.88 -5.22 -9.48
C VAL A 117 5.38 -5.54 -10.89
N ALA A 118 4.56 -6.58 -11.05
CA ALA A 118 3.95 -6.94 -12.34
C ALA A 118 3.06 -5.81 -12.89
N ARG A 119 2.31 -5.10 -12.03
CA ARG A 119 1.52 -3.93 -12.42
C ARG A 119 2.39 -2.77 -12.92
N LEU A 120 3.48 -2.49 -12.23
CA LEU A 120 4.45 -1.45 -12.61
C LEU A 120 5.09 -1.77 -13.96
N LYS A 121 5.55 -3.01 -14.15
CA LYS A 121 6.10 -3.50 -15.41
C LYS A 121 5.10 -3.34 -16.56
N LYS A 122 3.86 -3.78 -16.36
CA LYS A 122 2.78 -3.60 -17.36
C LYS A 122 2.48 -2.13 -17.65
N ALA A 123 2.58 -1.25 -16.65
CA ALA A 123 2.36 0.19 -16.85
C ALA A 123 3.47 0.85 -17.67
N ALA A 124 4.69 0.32 -17.58
CA ALA A 124 5.86 0.80 -18.31
C ALA A 124 5.98 0.22 -19.73
N ASP A 125 5.21 -0.82 -20.04
CA ASP A 125 5.25 -1.56 -21.30
C ASP A 125 5.11 -0.64 -22.53
N GLY A 126 5.92 -0.89 -23.55
CA GLY A 126 6.02 -0.08 -24.77
C GLY A 126 6.59 1.34 -24.59
N LYS A 127 6.96 1.76 -23.37
CA LYS A 127 7.54 3.09 -23.11
C LYS A 127 8.92 3.08 -22.47
N PHE A 128 9.19 2.09 -21.63
CA PHE A 128 10.50 1.90 -21.01
C PHE A 128 11.04 0.51 -21.35
N GLU A 129 12.34 0.44 -21.51
CA GLU A 129 13.09 -0.81 -21.51
C GLU A 129 13.25 -1.32 -20.07
N VAL A 130 13.06 -2.62 -19.87
CA VAL A 130 13.36 -3.28 -18.59
C VAL A 130 14.82 -3.68 -18.61
N VAL A 131 15.67 -2.89 -17.95
CA VAL A 131 17.11 -3.15 -17.84
C VAL A 131 17.38 -4.30 -16.85
N SER A 132 16.59 -4.37 -15.79
CA SER A 132 16.70 -5.42 -14.77
C SER A 132 15.37 -5.64 -14.08
N GLU A 133 15.11 -6.90 -13.71
CA GLU A 133 13.97 -7.31 -12.90
C GLU A 133 14.43 -8.34 -11.86
N ASN A 134 14.33 -8.00 -10.58
CA ASN A 134 14.70 -8.89 -9.48
C ASN A 134 16.08 -9.54 -9.67
N GLN A 135 17.09 -8.79 -10.12
CA GLN A 135 18.46 -9.28 -10.28
C GLN A 135 19.43 -8.48 -9.41
N ALA A 136 20.49 -9.15 -8.93
CA ALA A 136 21.53 -8.52 -8.14
C ALA A 136 22.47 -7.70 -9.05
N ILE A 137 22.60 -6.40 -8.78
CA ILE A 137 23.32 -5.42 -9.61
C ILE A 137 24.17 -4.50 -8.73
N GLY A 138 25.20 -3.92 -9.33
CA GLY A 138 26.12 -2.97 -8.70
C GLY A 138 27.13 -3.65 -7.80
N ALA A 139 28.06 -2.86 -7.26
CA ALA A 139 29.15 -3.38 -6.43
C ALA A 139 28.63 -4.09 -5.17
N GLN A 140 27.54 -3.58 -4.60
CA GLN A 140 26.91 -4.14 -3.40
C GLN A 140 25.95 -5.32 -3.68
N ARG A 141 25.81 -5.75 -4.94
CA ARG A 141 24.88 -6.81 -5.37
C ARG A 141 23.44 -6.60 -4.87
N LEU A 142 23.00 -5.34 -4.86
CA LEU A 142 21.65 -4.97 -4.46
C LEU A 142 20.63 -5.49 -5.47
N ARG A 143 19.43 -5.81 -5.01
CA ARG A 143 18.38 -6.42 -5.81
C ARG A 143 17.11 -5.55 -5.81
N PRO A 144 17.08 -4.45 -6.59
CA PRO A 144 15.85 -3.70 -6.81
C PRO A 144 14.85 -4.54 -7.61
N ASP A 145 13.56 -4.23 -7.46
CA ASP A 145 12.51 -4.98 -8.15
C ASP A 145 12.52 -4.73 -9.66
N LEU A 146 12.68 -3.48 -10.06
CA LEU A 146 12.74 -3.07 -11.47
C LEU A 146 13.75 -1.94 -11.67
N ILE A 147 14.55 -2.05 -12.71
CA ILE A 147 15.27 -0.92 -13.30
C ILE A 147 14.72 -0.68 -14.69
N LEU A 148 14.15 0.50 -14.91
CA LEU A 148 13.53 0.90 -16.17
C LEU A 148 14.32 2.02 -16.83
N ARG A 149 14.45 2.00 -18.15
CA ARG A 149 15.17 3.03 -18.91
C ARG A 149 14.38 3.55 -20.09
N ARG A 150 14.44 4.87 -20.31
CA ARG A 150 13.88 5.54 -21.50
C ARG A 150 14.72 6.76 -21.85
N GLY A 151 15.47 6.68 -22.95
CA GLY A 151 16.43 7.72 -23.33
C GLY A 151 17.46 7.92 -22.21
N THR A 152 17.58 9.16 -21.73
CA THR A 152 18.49 9.55 -20.64
C THR A 152 17.88 9.43 -19.24
N THR A 153 16.68 8.85 -19.10
CA THR A 153 16.03 8.63 -17.80
C THR A 153 16.18 7.17 -17.37
N THR A 154 16.71 6.93 -16.17
CA THR A 154 16.74 5.61 -15.52
C THR A 154 15.99 5.65 -14.18
N LEU A 155 15.07 4.72 -13.98
CA LEU A 155 14.23 4.61 -12.79
C LEU A 155 14.59 3.32 -12.04
N ILE A 156 15.05 3.45 -10.80
CA ILE A 156 15.24 2.32 -9.88
C ILE A 156 13.98 2.23 -9.02
N ILE A 157 13.18 1.20 -9.20
CA ILE A 157 11.88 1.05 -8.55
C ILE A 157 11.93 -0.14 -7.60
N ASP A 158 11.46 0.08 -6.37
CA ASP A 158 11.36 -0.96 -5.35
C ASP A 158 10.01 -0.83 -4.64
N ALA A 159 9.17 -1.84 -4.78
CA ALA A 159 7.85 -1.89 -4.19
C ALA A 159 7.95 -2.22 -2.70
N THR A 160 7.10 -1.60 -1.88
CA THR A 160 7.03 -1.88 -0.45
C THR A 160 5.60 -1.84 0.01
N VAL A 161 5.25 -2.82 0.84
CA VAL A 161 3.90 -2.99 1.38
C VAL A 161 3.95 -2.88 2.90
N PRO A 162 4.15 -1.67 3.47
CA PRO A 162 4.22 -1.48 4.91
C PRO A 162 2.82 -1.62 5.53
N PHE A 163 2.75 -1.75 6.85
CA PHE A 163 1.47 -1.72 7.56
C PHE A 163 0.93 -0.28 7.60
N ASP A 164 -0.38 -0.09 7.48
CA ASP A 164 -1.05 1.21 7.42
C ASP A 164 -1.09 1.87 8.81
N ASN A 165 0.06 2.35 9.26
CA ASN A 165 0.29 2.89 10.59
C ASN A 165 0.71 4.35 10.53
N ARG A 166 -0.25 5.23 10.16
CA ARG A 166 -0.03 6.66 9.90
C ARG A 166 0.87 6.90 8.68
N MET A 167 0.89 8.14 8.17
CA MET A 167 1.73 8.47 7.01
C MET A 167 3.22 8.33 7.30
N LYS A 168 3.63 8.53 8.56
CA LYS A 168 5.01 8.37 9.01
C LYS A 168 5.60 6.99 8.66
N ALA A 169 4.80 5.91 8.76
CA ALA A 169 5.28 4.57 8.39
C ALA A 169 5.58 4.43 6.88
N PHE A 170 4.91 5.22 6.04
CA PHE A 170 5.19 5.25 4.60
C PHE A 170 6.44 6.09 4.31
N GLU A 171 6.58 7.23 4.98
CA GLU A 171 7.77 8.09 4.89
C GLU A 171 9.04 7.31 5.31
N GLU A 172 9.01 6.67 6.48
CA GLU A 172 10.13 5.85 6.99
C GLU A 172 10.49 4.71 6.03
N ALA A 173 9.49 4.01 5.47
CA ALA A 173 9.72 2.95 4.48
C ALA A 173 10.30 3.50 3.16
N ALA A 174 9.87 4.69 2.74
CA ALA A 174 10.40 5.32 1.53
C ALA A 174 11.87 5.74 1.74
N ASP A 175 12.17 6.36 2.88
CA ASP A 175 13.52 6.83 3.22
C ASP A 175 14.50 5.67 3.35
N GLU A 176 14.10 4.57 3.98
CA GLU A 176 14.92 3.35 4.06
C GLU A 176 15.30 2.84 2.66
N LYS A 177 14.34 2.80 1.72
CA LYS A 177 14.60 2.35 0.34
C LYS A 177 15.46 3.33 -0.44
N ARG A 178 15.25 4.64 -0.28
CA ARG A 178 16.11 5.65 -0.91
C ARG A 178 17.55 5.53 -0.43
N ALA A 179 17.74 5.44 0.89
CA ALA A 179 19.06 5.26 1.49
C ALA A 179 19.72 3.96 1.01
N LYS A 180 18.97 2.84 0.98
CA LYS A 180 19.47 1.54 0.52
C LYS A 180 20.02 1.58 -0.91
N TYR A 181 19.36 2.28 -1.83
CA TYR A 181 19.73 2.28 -3.26
C TYR A 181 20.52 3.52 -3.70
N GLU A 182 20.92 4.41 -2.78
CA GLU A 182 21.61 5.65 -3.15
C GLU A 182 22.98 5.40 -3.79
N GLU A 183 23.77 4.45 -3.29
CA GLU A 183 25.05 4.11 -3.90
C GLU A 183 24.86 3.48 -5.29
N LEU A 184 23.90 2.57 -5.45
CA LEU A 184 23.55 2.02 -6.77
C LEU A 184 23.09 3.12 -7.75
N ARG A 185 22.34 4.11 -7.27
CA ARG A 185 21.93 5.27 -8.07
C ARG A 185 23.14 6.04 -8.59
N LYS A 186 24.15 6.28 -7.74
CA LYS A 186 25.40 6.95 -8.12
C LYS A 186 26.22 6.12 -9.11
N GLU A 187 26.35 4.82 -8.90
CA GLU A 187 27.03 3.89 -9.81
C GLU A 187 26.41 3.98 -11.22
N ILE A 188 25.09 3.81 -11.34
CA ILE A 188 24.39 3.88 -12.62
C ILE A 188 24.50 5.28 -13.26
N ALA A 189 24.48 6.35 -12.46
CA ALA A 189 24.62 7.72 -12.95
C ALA A 189 26.04 8.04 -13.45
N ALA A 190 27.07 7.35 -12.96
CA ALA A 190 28.44 7.49 -13.45
C ALA A 190 28.63 6.77 -14.80
N GLU A 191 27.92 5.66 -15.03
CA GLU A 191 28.03 4.84 -16.24
C GLU A 191 27.11 5.30 -17.38
N HIS A 192 26.03 6.00 -17.06
CA HIS A 192 25.01 6.38 -18.04
C HIS A 192 24.66 7.87 -17.98
N PRO A 193 24.61 8.56 -19.14
CA PRO A 193 24.24 9.96 -19.18
C PRO A 193 22.76 10.16 -18.83
N GLY A 194 22.48 11.05 -17.88
CA GLY A 194 21.14 11.56 -17.59
C GLY A 194 20.66 11.40 -16.15
N GLU A 195 19.35 11.44 -15.96
CA GLU A 195 18.72 11.42 -14.64
C GLU A 195 18.50 9.97 -14.17
N VAL A 196 19.03 9.66 -12.99
CA VAL A 196 18.81 8.39 -12.29
C VAL A 196 18.10 8.66 -10.98
N THR A 197 16.90 8.09 -10.82
CA THR A 197 16.04 8.34 -9.66
C THR A 197 15.62 7.04 -8.98
N VAL A 198 15.70 7.00 -7.64
CA VAL A 198 15.14 5.92 -6.83
C VAL A 198 13.68 6.23 -6.49
N PHE A 199 12.80 5.29 -6.79
CA PHE A 199 11.36 5.36 -6.56
C PHE A 199 10.90 4.20 -5.68
N PRO A 200 10.83 4.41 -4.35
CA PRO A 200 10.05 3.54 -3.48
C PRO A 200 8.58 3.61 -3.92
N PHE A 201 7.96 2.46 -4.19
CA PHE A 201 6.56 2.38 -4.58
C PHE A 201 5.73 1.76 -3.45
N ILE A 202 4.95 2.60 -2.75
CA ILE A 202 4.34 2.23 -1.46
C ILE A 202 2.84 2.04 -1.58
N VAL A 203 2.36 0.85 -1.24
CA VAL A 203 0.93 0.58 -1.02
C VAL A 203 0.79 -0.09 0.34
N GLY A 204 0.07 0.52 1.26
CA GLY A 204 -0.17 -0.07 2.58
C GLY A 204 -0.89 -1.42 2.48
N SER A 205 -0.53 -2.35 3.37
CA SER A 205 -1.14 -3.69 3.48
C SER A 205 -2.67 -3.70 3.54
N LEU A 206 -3.31 -2.65 4.07
CA LEU A 206 -4.77 -2.46 4.16
C LEU A 206 -5.32 -1.63 3.00
N GLY A 207 -4.53 -1.45 1.94
CA GLY A 207 -4.91 -0.82 0.68
C GLY A 207 -4.87 0.70 0.68
N SER A 208 -3.99 1.32 1.47
CA SER A 208 -3.76 2.77 1.35
C SER A 208 -2.70 3.07 0.28
N TRP A 209 -3.01 4.00 -0.61
CA TRP A 209 -2.10 4.46 -1.65
C TRP A 209 -1.28 5.65 -1.17
N ASP A 210 0.05 5.56 -1.25
CA ASP A 210 0.93 6.70 -1.01
C ASP A 210 0.84 7.73 -2.16
N PRO A 211 0.47 9.00 -1.90
CA PRO A 211 0.48 10.06 -2.91
C PRO A 211 1.82 10.21 -3.65
N ALA A 212 2.96 9.91 -3.03
CA ALA A 212 4.28 10.04 -3.66
C ALA A 212 4.44 9.14 -4.90
N ASN A 213 3.71 8.02 -4.95
CA ASN A 213 3.69 7.13 -6.11
C ASN A 213 3.20 7.83 -7.39
N ASP A 214 2.39 8.89 -7.29
CA ASP A 214 1.84 9.56 -8.46
C ASP A 214 2.91 10.26 -9.30
N VAL A 215 4.08 10.56 -8.73
CA VAL A 215 5.24 11.02 -9.51
C VAL A 215 5.67 9.92 -10.48
N LEU A 216 5.89 8.70 -9.99
CA LEU A 216 6.28 7.55 -10.80
C LEU A 216 5.20 7.19 -11.82
N VAL A 217 3.94 7.01 -11.38
CA VAL A 217 2.86 6.52 -12.25
C VAL A 217 2.60 7.47 -13.43
N ARG A 218 2.76 8.79 -13.24
CA ARG A 218 2.68 9.78 -14.32
C ARG A 218 3.77 9.61 -15.38
N GLN A 219 4.95 9.13 -14.99
CA GLN A 219 6.03 8.85 -15.93
C GLN A 219 5.81 7.54 -16.69
N LEU A 220 5.27 6.52 -16.02
CA LEU A 220 5.07 5.18 -16.58
C LEU A 220 3.95 5.14 -17.62
N CYS A 221 2.76 5.68 -17.34
CA CYS A 221 1.58 5.40 -18.16
C CYS A 221 0.69 6.63 -18.46
N SER A 222 -0.35 6.43 -19.28
CA SER A 222 -1.34 7.49 -19.56
C SER A 222 -2.15 7.85 -18.30
N ARG A 223 -2.74 9.05 -18.26
CA ARG A 223 -3.59 9.47 -17.13
C ARG A 223 -4.79 8.54 -16.89
N ALA A 224 -5.39 8.04 -17.98
CA ALA A 224 -6.50 7.10 -17.91
C ALA A 224 -6.07 5.77 -17.27
N TYR A 225 -4.95 5.21 -17.72
CA TYR A 225 -4.43 3.97 -17.15
C TYR A 225 -3.94 4.16 -15.71
N ALA A 226 -3.31 5.29 -15.38
CA ALA A 226 -2.91 5.61 -14.01
C ALA A 226 -4.10 5.55 -13.03
N LYS A 227 -5.26 6.08 -13.42
CA LYS A 227 -6.49 6.02 -12.61
C LYS A 227 -6.94 4.59 -12.38
N LEU A 228 -6.88 3.74 -13.40
CA LEU A 228 -7.21 2.33 -13.30
C LEU A 228 -6.19 1.57 -12.44
N MET A 229 -4.91 1.72 -12.74
CA MET A 229 -3.79 1.07 -12.06
C MET A 229 -3.83 1.28 -10.54
N ARG A 230 -4.06 2.51 -10.09
CA ARG A 230 -4.21 2.82 -8.65
C ARG A 230 -5.30 2.00 -7.97
N LYS A 231 -6.47 1.88 -8.60
CA LYS A 231 -7.58 1.08 -8.09
C LYS A 231 -7.21 -0.41 -8.01
N LEU A 232 -6.53 -0.90 -9.05
CA LEU A 232 -6.14 -2.30 -9.15
C LEU A 232 -5.07 -2.66 -8.11
N CYS A 233 -4.00 -1.86 -7.97
CA CYS A 233 -2.98 -2.09 -6.95
C CYS A 233 -3.57 -2.11 -5.53
N VAL A 234 -4.45 -1.15 -5.21
CA VAL A 234 -5.14 -1.11 -3.91
C VAL A 234 -5.97 -2.37 -3.68
N SER A 235 -6.75 -2.79 -4.67
CA SER A 235 -7.64 -3.94 -4.52
C SER A 235 -6.89 -5.26 -4.44
N GLU A 236 -5.83 -5.44 -5.23
CA GLU A 236 -4.97 -6.62 -5.20
C GLU A 236 -4.29 -6.77 -3.84
N VAL A 237 -3.71 -5.68 -3.31
CA VAL A 237 -3.08 -5.70 -1.99
C VAL A 237 -4.08 -6.09 -0.91
N ILE A 238 -5.29 -5.53 -0.94
CA ILE A 238 -6.36 -5.93 0.00
C ILE A 238 -6.69 -7.42 -0.16
N GLY A 239 -6.83 -7.91 -1.40
CA GLY A 239 -7.14 -9.31 -1.69
C GLY A 239 -6.10 -10.27 -1.09
N TYR A 240 -4.81 -10.03 -1.34
CA TYR A 240 -3.75 -10.84 -0.74
C TYR A 240 -3.69 -10.72 0.79
N THR A 241 -3.88 -9.53 1.35
CA THR A 241 -3.93 -9.33 2.80
C THR A 241 -5.11 -10.08 3.43
N ARG A 242 -6.26 -10.11 2.76
CA ARG A 242 -7.43 -10.88 3.18
C ARG A 242 -7.16 -12.38 3.13
N ASP A 243 -6.40 -12.85 2.13
CA ASP A 243 -5.99 -14.25 2.02
C ASP A 243 -5.05 -14.66 3.17
N VAL A 244 -4.05 -13.83 3.48
CA VAL A 244 -3.20 -14.01 4.68
C VAL A 244 -4.05 -14.12 5.94
N TYR A 245 -4.95 -13.16 6.14
CA TYR A 245 -5.83 -13.15 7.31
C TYR A 245 -6.72 -14.39 7.38
N THR A 246 -7.25 -14.84 6.24
CA THR A 246 -8.13 -16.01 6.18
C THR A 246 -7.39 -17.29 6.51
N GLU A 247 -6.20 -17.48 5.93
CA GLU A 247 -5.33 -18.60 6.25
C GLU A 247 -4.92 -18.57 7.72
N HIS A 248 -4.68 -17.38 8.27
CA HIS A 248 -4.35 -17.21 9.67
C HIS A 248 -5.48 -17.63 10.60
N ILE A 249 -6.71 -17.20 10.35
CA ILE A 249 -7.86 -17.55 11.19
C ILE A 249 -8.25 -19.02 11.01
N SER A 250 -8.37 -19.49 9.77
CA SER A 250 -8.87 -20.85 9.48
C SER A 250 -7.81 -21.94 9.69
N GLY A 251 -6.53 -21.63 9.48
CA GLY A 251 -5.45 -22.61 9.44
C GLY A 251 -5.39 -23.40 8.13
N VAL A 252 -6.28 -23.10 7.20
CA VAL A 252 -6.36 -23.71 5.87
C VAL A 252 -5.71 -22.76 4.87
N ARG A 253 -4.84 -23.30 4.01
CA ARG A 253 -4.12 -22.52 3.00
C ARG A 253 -5.10 -21.77 2.10
N ALA A 254 -4.95 -20.46 2.01
CA ALA A 254 -5.77 -19.66 1.12
C ALA A 254 -5.37 -19.94 -0.34
N ARG A 255 -6.36 -20.15 -1.21
CA ARG A 255 -6.15 -20.14 -2.66
C ARG A 255 -6.47 -18.74 -3.16
N HIS A 256 -5.48 -18.05 -3.71
CA HIS A 256 -5.73 -16.79 -4.39
C HIS A 256 -6.58 -17.09 -5.63
N GLY A 257 -7.67 -16.36 -5.82
CA GLY A 257 -8.65 -16.56 -6.88
C GLY A 257 -9.18 -15.24 -7.42
#